data_AF-A0AAX6HPJ1-F1
#
_entry.id   AF-A0AAX6HPJ1-F1
#
_cell.length_a   1.000
_cell.length_b   1.000
_cell.length_c   1.000
_cell.angle_alpha   90.00
_cell.angle_beta   90.00
_cell.angle_gamma   90.00
#
_symmetry.space_group_name_H-M   'P 1'
#
loop_
_entity.id
_entity.type
_entity.pdbx_description
1 polymer ?
#
loop_
_entity_poly.entity_id
_entity_poly.type
_entity_poly.pdbx_seq_one_letter_code
_entity_poly.pdbx_strand_id
1 'polypeptide(L)'
;MVSDDRASSIFGEFMSRTAKFEDLVNNIGHQFLTGFCWELEIFKRPHIYKTSDVVDNIIEANQTERMKAYVDAGCRQRRHDVQNMCNIHSCRQGLEDHLTKVKLLLDELQTLKKEAMDIAWMVNDGSSRTFDPNFDDGVEYEGLPLEEIMARTSVLPTMVLMT
;
A
#
# COMPACT_ATOMS: atom_id res chain seq x y z
N MET A 1 -38.65 -10.65 8.24
CA MET A 1 -38.42 -9.69 7.13
C MET A 1 -37.40 -8.63 7.54
N VAL A 2 -37.57 -7.88 8.63
CA VAL A 2 -36.61 -6.82 9.08
C VAL A 2 -35.15 -7.28 9.28
N SER A 3 -34.91 -8.55 9.67
CA SER A 3 -33.55 -9.08 9.86
C SER A 3 -32.78 -9.31 8.55
N ASP A 4 -33.48 -9.58 7.46
CA ASP A 4 -32.87 -9.96 6.17
C ASP A 4 -32.44 -8.72 5.39
N ASP A 5 -33.26 -7.67 5.44
CA ASP A 5 -32.94 -6.35 4.88
C ASP A 5 -31.72 -5.72 5.56
N ARG A 6 -31.61 -5.88 6.89
CA ARG A 6 -30.46 -5.36 7.66
C ARG A 6 -29.16 -6.12 7.37
N ALA A 7 -29.22 -7.45 7.29
CA ALA A 7 -28.07 -8.27 6.93
C ALA A 7 -27.58 -7.94 5.51
N SER A 8 -28.51 -7.77 4.57
CA SER A 8 -28.22 -7.35 3.19
C SER A 8 -27.57 -5.96 3.13
N SER A 9 -28.03 -5.00 3.94
CA SER A 9 -27.43 -3.67 4.03
C SER A 9 -25.98 -3.72 4.52
N ILE A 10 -25.70 -4.47 5.59
CA ILE A 10 -24.33 -4.60 6.14
C ILE A 10 -23.41 -5.26 5.12
N PHE A 11 -23.88 -6.31 4.44
CA PHE A 11 -23.10 -6.94 3.39
C PHE A 11 -22.79 -5.97 2.24
N GLY A 12 -23.78 -5.20 1.78
CA GLY A 12 -23.58 -4.17 0.75
C GLY A 12 -22.57 -3.10 1.15
N GLU A 13 -22.66 -2.61 2.39
CA GLU A 13 -21.69 -1.66 2.93
C GLU A 13 -20.28 -2.26 3.01
N PHE A 14 -20.16 -3.49 3.52
CA PHE A 14 -18.88 -4.20 3.62
C PHE A 14 -18.21 -4.35 2.26
N MET A 15 -18.95 -4.78 1.24
CA MET A 15 -18.45 -4.89 -0.13
C MET A 15 -18.01 -3.53 -0.69
N SER A 16 -18.78 -2.47 -0.44
CA SER A 16 -18.43 -1.12 -0.88
C SER A 16 -17.15 -0.61 -0.22
N ARG A 17 -16.96 -0.83 1.10
CA ARG A 17 -15.74 -0.42 1.82
C ARG A 17 -14.53 -1.24 1.39
N THR A 18 -14.71 -2.53 1.14
CA THR A 18 -13.64 -3.42 0.63
C THR A 18 -13.17 -2.97 -0.75
N ALA A 19 -14.08 -2.65 -1.67
CA ALA A 19 -13.71 -2.12 -2.98
C ALA A 19 -12.95 -0.78 -2.89
N LYS A 20 -13.36 0.13 -1.98
CA LYS A 20 -12.63 1.38 -1.73
C LYS A 20 -11.24 1.14 -1.17
N PHE A 21 -11.08 0.14 -0.30
CA PHE A 21 -9.78 -0.25 0.25
C PHE A 21 -8.83 -0.73 -0.85
N GLU A 22 -9.30 -1.62 -1.73
CA GLU A 22 -8.52 -2.13 -2.87
C GLU A 22 -8.07 -1.01 -3.81
N ASP A 23 -8.97 -0.08 -4.13
CA ASP A 23 -8.64 1.09 -4.98
C ASP A 23 -7.56 1.98 -4.34
N LEU A 24 -7.69 2.23 -3.03
CA LEU A 24 -6.71 3.01 -2.30
C LEU A 24 -5.32 2.36 -2.39
N VAL A 25 -5.22 1.07 -2.07
CA VAL A 25 -3.96 0.33 -1.99
C VAL A 25 -3.30 0.24 -3.38
N ASN A 26 -4.06 -0.10 -4.41
CA ASN A 26 -3.51 -0.41 -5.73
C ASN A 26 -3.13 0.83 -6.54
N ASN A 27 -3.86 1.95 -6.39
CA ASN A 27 -3.64 3.13 -7.24
C ASN A 27 -2.89 4.23 -6.49
N ILE A 28 -3.48 4.74 -5.41
CA ILE A 28 -3.00 5.97 -4.75
C ILE A 28 -1.72 5.69 -3.94
N GLY A 29 -1.73 4.63 -3.14
CA GLY A 29 -0.57 4.25 -2.34
C GLY A 29 0.65 3.95 -3.20
N HIS A 30 0.45 3.18 -4.29
CA HIS A 30 1.52 2.82 -5.20
C HIS A 30 2.14 4.05 -5.89
N GLN A 31 1.33 5.03 -6.31
CA GLN A 31 1.82 6.25 -6.94
C GLN A 31 2.74 7.05 -6.00
N PHE A 32 2.33 7.26 -4.75
CA PHE A 32 3.16 7.99 -3.79
C PHE A 32 4.44 7.23 -3.41
N LEU A 33 4.38 5.91 -3.25
CA LEU A 33 5.56 5.09 -2.98
C LEU A 33 6.56 5.16 -4.15
N THR A 34 6.08 5.02 -5.38
CA THR A 34 6.92 5.07 -6.57
C THR A 34 7.57 6.45 -6.72
N GLY A 35 6.80 7.52 -6.53
CA GLY A 35 7.34 8.88 -6.54
C GLY A 35 8.39 9.10 -5.45
N PHE A 36 8.11 8.66 -4.22
CA PHE A 36 9.05 8.78 -3.10
C PHE A 36 10.37 8.04 -3.36
N CYS A 37 10.30 6.79 -3.81
CA CYS A 37 11.48 5.99 -4.15
C CYS A 37 12.29 6.63 -5.28
N TRP A 38 11.62 7.09 -6.34
CA TRP A 38 12.27 7.75 -7.47
C TRP A 38 13.00 9.03 -7.06
N GLU A 39 12.33 9.90 -6.30
CA GLU A 39 12.94 11.16 -5.86
C GLU A 39 14.10 10.91 -4.88
N LEU A 40 14.00 9.89 -4.01
CA LEU A 40 15.11 9.46 -3.17
C LEU A 40 16.29 8.91 -3.97
N GLU A 41 16.03 8.14 -5.04
CA GLU A 41 17.06 7.62 -5.93
C GLU A 41 17.85 8.77 -6.57
N ILE A 42 17.14 9.80 -7.05
CA ILE A 42 17.76 11.03 -7.57
C ILE A 42 18.58 11.72 -6.49
N PHE A 43 18.05 11.83 -5.26
CA PHE A 43 18.76 12.49 -4.18
C PHE A 43 20.03 11.72 -3.76
N LYS A 44 20.03 10.40 -3.85
CA LYS A 44 21.20 9.58 -3.50
C LYS A 44 22.33 9.67 -4.52
N ARG A 45 22.06 10.16 -5.73
CA ARG A 45 23.09 10.29 -6.77
C ARG A 45 24.23 11.21 -6.29
N PRO A 46 25.48 10.90 -6.70
CA PRO A 46 26.62 11.75 -6.40
C PRO A 46 26.41 13.14 -6.99
N HIS A 47 26.95 14.15 -6.32
CA HIS A 47 27.01 15.51 -6.85
C HIS A 47 28.34 15.72 -7.56
N ILE A 48 28.33 16.34 -8.74
CA ILE A 48 29.56 16.83 -9.34
C ILE A 48 29.94 18.10 -8.60
N TYR A 49 30.81 17.96 -7.62
CA TYR A 49 31.39 19.10 -6.95
C TYR A 49 32.29 19.84 -7.92
N LYS A 50 31.81 21.00 -8.33
CA LYS A 50 32.58 22.10 -8.91
C LYS A 50 33.54 22.65 -7.84
N THR A 51 34.61 21.89 -7.54
CA THR A 51 35.47 22.13 -6.36
C THR A 51 36.41 23.33 -6.51
N SER A 52 36.62 23.80 -7.74
CA SER A 52 37.43 24.98 -8.04
C SER A 52 37.05 25.58 -9.39
N ASP A 53 37.34 26.87 -9.57
CA ASP A 53 37.13 27.57 -10.85
C ASP A 53 37.89 26.91 -12.01
N VAL A 54 39.04 26.28 -11.74
CA VAL A 54 39.81 25.54 -12.75
C VAL A 54 39.06 24.29 -13.21
N VAL A 55 38.50 23.52 -12.28
CA VAL A 55 37.68 22.34 -12.61
C VAL A 55 36.43 22.75 -13.38
N ASP A 56 35.81 23.87 -12.99
CA ASP A 56 34.65 24.43 -13.69
C ASP A 56 34.95 24.80 -15.12
N ASN A 57 36.02 25.55 -15.34
CA ASN A 57 36.46 25.96 -16.67
C ASN A 57 36.82 24.75 -17.54
N ILE A 58 37.45 23.71 -16.97
CA ILE A 58 37.74 22.46 -17.70
C ILE A 58 36.46 21.75 -18.09
N ILE A 59 35.51 21.59 -17.16
CA ILE A 59 34.23 20.93 -17.44
C ILE A 59 33.48 21.72 -18.52
N GLU A 60 33.39 23.04 -18.40
CA GLU A 60 32.67 23.90 -19.36
C GLU A 60 33.33 23.90 -20.74
N ALA A 61 34.66 23.95 -20.83
CA ALA A 61 35.38 23.88 -22.10
C ALA A 61 35.20 22.53 -22.83
N ASN A 62 34.87 21.45 -22.11
CA ASN A 62 34.72 20.09 -22.65
C ASN A 62 33.27 19.58 -22.65
N GLN A 63 32.29 20.44 -22.33
CA GLN A 63 30.88 20.08 -22.21
C GLN A 63 30.24 19.79 -23.58
N THR A 64 30.31 18.54 -24.02
CA THR A 64 29.48 18.04 -25.14
C THR A 64 28.04 17.75 -24.68
N GLU A 65 27.08 17.77 -25.61
CA GLU A 65 25.69 17.34 -25.30
C GLU A 65 25.64 15.94 -24.71
N ARG A 66 26.46 15.03 -25.23
CA ARG A 66 26.59 13.66 -24.70
C ARG A 66 27.05 13.66 -23.25
N MET A 67 28.05 14.46 -22.91
CA MET A 67 28.56 14.55 -21.54
C MET A 67 27.48 15.10 -20.59
N LYS A 68 26.75 16.14 -21.01
CA LYS A 68 25.62 16.69 -20.24
C LYS A 68 24.57 15.62 -19.95
N ALA A 69 24.18 14.83 -20.95
CA ALA A 69 23.23 13.75 -20.78
C ALA A 69 23.72 12.68 -19.80
N TYR A 70 25.00 12.27 -19.87
CA TYR A 70 25.58 11.33 -18.91
C TYR A 70 25.60 11.88 -17.48
N VAL A 71 25.96 13.15 -17.33
CA VAL A 71 25.97 13.84 -16.05
C VAL A 71 24.56 13.92 -15.46
N ASP A 72 23.57 14.34 -16.25
CA ASP A 72 22.17 14.45 -15.79
C ASP A 72 21.57 13.07 -15.46
N ALA A 73 21.99 12.02 -16.16
CA ALA A 73 21.57 10.65 -15.88
C ALA A 73 22.21 10.06 -14.60
N GLY A 74 23.46 10.41 -14.31
CA GLY A 74 24.24 9.79 -13.23
C GLY A 74 24.41 10.63 -11.96
N CYS A 75 24.25 11.95 -12.05
CA CYS A 75 24.58 12.87 -10.98
C CYS A 75 23.38 13.73 -10.56
N ARG A 76 23.32 14.04 -9.27
CA ARG A 76 22.35 15.00 -8.72
C ARG A 76 22.80 16.41 -9.05
N GLN A 77 21.87 17.25 -9.51
CA GLN A 77 22.15 18.65 -9.81
C GLN A 77 21.63 19.58 -8.71
N ARG A 78 22.50 20.44 -8.16
CA ARG A 78 22.19 21.33 -7.02
C ARG A 78 20.94 22.18 -7.25
N ARG A 79 20.77 22.67 -8.49
CA ARG A 79 19.63 23.52 -8.87
C ARG A 79 18.27 22.80 -8.73
N HIS A 80 18.27 21.47 -8.64
CA HIS A 80 17.06 20.64 -8.46
C HIS A 80 16.90 20.12 -7.02
N ASP A 81 17.88 20.31 -6.12
CA ASP A 81 17.85 19.73 -4.77
C ASP A 81 16.64 20.19 -3.98
N VAL A 82 16.30 21.49 -4.06
CA VAL A 82 15.13 22.06 -3.39
C VAL A 82 13.84 21.43 -3.94
N GLN A 83 13.71 21.32 -5.25
CA GLN A 83 12.52 20.74 -5.88
C GLN A 83 12.37 19.26 -5.54
N ASN A 84 13.47 18.50 -5.60
CA ASN A 84 13.49 17.08 -5.27
C ASN A 84 13.12 16.86 -3.78
N MET A 85 13.64 17.67 -2.86
CA MET A 85 13.24 17.64 -1.45
C MET A 85 11.76 17.99 -1.25
N CYS A 86 11.23 18.97 -1.98
CA CYS A 86 9.80 19.30 -1.97
C CYS A 86 8.95 18.12 -2.47
N ASN A 87 9.40 17.42 -3.51
CA ASN A 87 8.71 16.25 -4.05
C ASN A 87 8.73 15.07 -3.05
N ILE A 88 9.87 14.79 -2.42
CA ILE A 88 10.01 13.78 -1.35
C ILE A 88 9.03 14.10 -0.21
N HIS A 89 9.00 15.36 0.23
CA HIS A 89 8.10 15.80 1.30
C HIS A 89 6.63 15.60 0.91
N SER A 90 6.26 16.00 -0.30
CA SER A 90 4.88 15.86 -0.81
C SER A 90 4.47 14.40 -0.91
N CYS A 91 5.36 13.52 -1.38
CA CYS A 91 5.10 12.08 -1.40
C CYS A 91 4.93 11.51 0.01
N ARG A 92 5.78 11.92 0.96
CA ARG A 92 5.65 11.50 2.37
C ARG A 92 4.31 11.90 2.96
N GLN A 93 3.89 13.15 2.77
CA GLN A 93 2.61 13.64 3.26
C GLN A 93 1.44 12.90 2.61
N GLY A 94 1.51 12.65 1.29
CA GLY A 94 0.53 11.82 0.59
C GLY A 94 0.43 10.40 1.15
N LEU A 95 1.56 9.78 1.50
CA LEU A 95 1.60 8.46 2.14
C LEU A 95 1.00 8.48 3.56
N GLU A 96 1.28 9.49 4.36
CA GLU A 96 0.71 9.66 5.70
C GLU A 96 -0.81 9.82 5.66
N ASP A 97 -1.31 10.67 4.76
CA ASP A 97 -2.74 10.85 4.51
C ASP A 97 -3.39 9.56 4.01
N HIS A 98 -2.70 8.85 3.11
CA HIS A 98 -3.15 7.57 2.58
C HIS A 98 -3.26 6.52 3.68
N LEU A 99 -2.23 6.35 4.51
CA LEU A 99 -2.24 5.43 5.65
C LEU A 99 -3.36 5.75 6.64
N THR A 100 -3.64 7.03 6.88
CA THR A 100 -4.73 7.46 7.75
C THR A 100 -6.09 7.01 7.20
N LYS A 101 -6.31 7.16 5.89
CA LYS A 101 -7.55 6.70 5.22
C LYS A 101 -7.68 5.18 5.24
N VAL A 102 -6.59 4.45 5.00
CA VAL A 102 -6.58 2.97 5.07
C VAL A 102 -6.97 2.49 6.46
N LYS A 103 -6.40 3.09 7.52
CA LYS A 103 -6.74 2.75 8.91
C LYS A 103 -8.22 2.98 9.20
N LEU A 104 -8.75 4.14 8.81
CA LEU A 104 -10.16 4.46 8.99
C LEU A 104 -11.08 3.45 8.29
N LEU A 105 -10.78 3.08 7.04
CA LEU A 105 -11.54 2.06 6.32
C LEU A 105 -11.47 0.69 7.00
N LEU A 106 -10.32 0.33 7.57
CA LEU A 106 -10.15 -0.92 8.30
C LEU A 106 -11.01 -0.93 9.58
N ASP A 107 -11.05 0.19 10.31
CA ASP A 107 -11.89 0.34 11.50
C ASP A 107 -13.39 0.26 11.14
N GLU A 108 -13.80 0.87 10.02
CA GLU A 108 -15.17 0.75 9.48
C GLU A 108 -15.52 -0.71 9.15
N LEU A 109 -14.63 -1.43 8.46
CA LEU A 109 -14.83 -2.84 8.11
C LEU A 109 -14.90 -3.75 9.35
N GLN A 110 -14.08 -3.50 10.36
CA GLN A 110 -14.14 -4.22 11.64
C GLN A 110 -15.46 -4.00 12.36
N THR A 111 -15.99 -2.76 12.32
CA THR A 111 -17.28 -2.42 12.91
C THR A 111 -18.41 -3.17 12.21
N LEU A 112 -18.45 -3.15 10.87
CA LEU A 112 -19.44 -3.89 10.08
C LEU A 112 -19.39 -5.40 10.34
N LYS A 113 -18.19 -5.96 10.45
CA LYS A 113 -18.00 -7.37 10.83
C LYS A 113 -18.62 -7.68 12.18
N LYS A 114 -18.44 -6.81 13.18
CA LYS A 114 -19.05 -7.00 14.51
C LYS A 114 -20.57 -6.93 14.44
N GLU A 115 -21.13 -5.96 13.73
CA GLU A 115 -22.58 -5.84 13.55
C GLU A 115 -23.19 -7.08 12.87
N ALA A 116 -22.51 -7.63 11.85
CA ALA A 116 -22.93 -8.85 11.19
C ALA A 116 -22.96 -10.05 12.17
N MET A 117 -21.95 -10.17 13.04
CA MET A 117 -21.92 -11.22 14.07
C MET A 117 -23.07 -11.04 15.07
N ASP A 118 -23.29 -9.81 15.56
CA ASP A 118 -24.35 -9.54 16.54
C ASP A 118 -25.73 -9.93 15.98
N ILE A 119 -25.99 -9.66 14.70
CA ILE A 119 -27.22 -10.11 14.02
C ILE A 119 -27.28 -11.64 13.93
N ALA A 120 -26.20 -12.29 13.51
CA ALA A 120 -26.15 -13.75 13.41
C ALA A 120 -26.42 -14.43 14.76
N TRP A 121 -25.85 -13.89 15.84
CA TRP A 121 -26.12 -14.35 17.21
C TRP A 121 -27.60 -14.16 17.61
N MET A 122 -28.19 -12.99 17.33
CA MET A 122 -29.61 -12.75 17.63
C MET A 122 -30.55 -13.70 16.89
N VAL A 123 -30.24 -14.06 15.64
CA VAL A 123 -31.03 -15.02 14.87
C VAL A 123 -30.92 -16.43 15.44
N ASN A 124 -29.71 -16.86 15.82
CA ASN A 124 -29.48 -18.19 16.38
C ASN A 124 -30.13 -18.36 17.76
N ASP A 125 -30.02 -17.36 18.63
CA ASP A 125 -30.57 -17.39 19.99
C ASP A 125 -32.11 -17.29 19.98
N GLY A 126 -32.67 -16.50 19.06
CA GLY A 126 -34.12 -16.45 18.80
C GLY A 126 -34.71 -17.74 18.22
N SER A 127 -33.87 -18.62 17.67
CA SER A 127 -34.26 -19.91 17.08
C SER A 127 -34.25 -21.07 18.08
N SER A 128 -33.72 -20.88 19.31
CA SER A 128 -33.55 -21.93 20.32
C SER A 128 -34.84 -22.42 21.02
N ARG A 129 -36.02 -22.29 20.38
CA ARG A 129 -37.27 -22.95 20.80
C ARG A 129 -37.63 -24.16 19.95
N THR A 130 -36.65 -24.95 19.53
CA THR A 130 -36.83 -26.39 19.29
C THR A 130 -35.51 -27.09 19.55
N PHE A 131 -35.29 -27.56 20.79
CA PHE A 131 -34.26 -28.55 21.08
C PHE A 131 -34.71 -29.89 20.49
N ASP A 132 -33.99 -30.39 19.48
CA ASP A 132 -33.98 -31.81 19.12
C ASP A 132 -32.67 -32.42 19.64
N PRO A 133 -32.68 -33.32 20.64
CA PRO A 133 -31.48 -33.74 21.38
C PRO A 133 -30.48 -34.62 20.62
N ASN A 134 -30.66 -34.87 19.32
CA ASN A 134 -29.93 -35.91 18.60
C ASN A 134 -29.15 -35.40 17.38
N PHE A 135 -28.35 -34.34 17.51
CA PHE A 135 -27.36 -33.98 16.48
C PHE A 135 -25.95 -33.97 17.06
N ASP A 136 -25.20 -35.00 16.66
CA ASP A 136 -23.79 -35.24 16.97
C ASP A 136 -22.92 -34.27 16.16
N ASP A 137 -22.27 -33.32 16.83
CA ASP A 137 -21.41 -32.31 16.20
C ASP A 137 -19.96 -32.79 16.22
N GLY A 138 -19.59 -33.52 15.17
CA GLY A 138 -18.24 -34.02 14.95
C GLY A 138 -17.63 -33.43 13.67
N VAL A 139 -17.25 -32.15 13.68
CA VAL A 139 -16.30 -31.62 12.69
C VAL A 139 -15.31 -30.65 13.36
N GLU A 140 -14.13 -31.18 13.67
CA GLU A 140 -12.97 -30.42 14.13
C GLU A 140 -12.37 -29.65 12.93
N TYR A 141 -12.42 -28.32 12.97
CA TYR A 141 -11.75 -27.47 11.98
C TYR A 141 -10.25 -27.40 12.30
N GLU A 142 -9.45 -28.24 11.65
CA GLU A 142 -8.01 -27.99 11.56
C GLU A 142 -7.75 -26.84 10.58
N GLY A 143 -7.51 -25.65 11.12
CA GLY A 143 -6.97 -24.53 10.35
C GLY A 143 -5.56 -24.85 9.86
N LEU A 144 -5.28 -24.56 8.58
CA LEU A 144 -3.93 -24.72 8.03
C LEU A 144 -2.92 -23.84 8.80
N PRO A 145 -1.71 -24.35 9.09
CA PRO A 145 -0.69 -23.59 9.79
C PRO A 145 -0.35 -22.28 9.07
N LEU A 146 -0.17 -21.21 9.85
CA LEU A 146 0.20 -19.88 9.35
C LEU A 146 1.42 -19.89 8.42
N GLU A 147 2.33 -20.84 8.61
CA GLU A 147 3.51 -21.03 7.74
C GLU A 147 3.14 -21.39 6.30
N GLU A 148 2.10 -22.19 6.09
CA GLU A 148 1.65 -22.62 4.75
C GLU A 148 0.90 -21.49 4.02
N ILE A 149 0.19 -20.65 4.78
CA ILE A 149 -0.45 -19.44 4.27
C ILE A 149 0.62 -18.43 3.82
N MET A 150 1.67 -18.24 4.63
CA MET A 150 2.78 -17.33 4.31
C MET A 150 3.58 -17.78 3.09
N ALA A 151 3.84 -19.08 2.95
CA ALA A 151 4.56 -19.65 1.80
C ALA A 151 3.81 -19.48 0.47
N ARG A 152 2.46 -19.45 0.49
CA ARG A 152 1.64 -19.20 -0.71
C ARG A 152 1.58 -17.74 -1.12
N THR A 153 1.77 -16.81 -0.19
CA THR A 153 1.74 -15.36 -0.45
C THR A 153 3.09 -14.76 -0.85
N SER A 154 4.20 -15.51 -0.70
CA SER A 154 5.51 -15.05 -1.17
C SER A 154 5.63 -15.23 -2.69
N VAL A 155 5.07 -14.30 -3.46
CA VAL A 155 5.51 -14.07 -4.83
C VAL A 155 6.95 -13.52 -4.73
N LEU A 156 7.94 -14.38 -4.98
CA LEU A 156 9.32 -13.95 -5.15
C LEU A 156 9.35 -12.89 -6.27
N PRO A 157 9.89 -11.69 -6.04
CA PRO A 157 10.25 -10.83 -7.16
C PRO A 157 11.37 -11.54 -7.89
N THR A 158 11.07 -12.07 -9.09
CA THR A 158 12.09 -12.49 -10.05
C THR A 158 12.90 -11.25 -10.38
N MET A 159 13.99 -11.05 -9.64
CA MET A 159 15.08 -10.19 -10.08
C MET A 159 15.65 -10.84 -11.34
N VAL A 160 15.18 -10.37 -12.49
CA VAL A 160 15.89 -10.56 -13.76
C VAL A 160 17.20 -9.79 -13.62
N LEU A 161 18.21 -10.49 -13.13
CA LEU A 161 19.61 -10.10 -13.23
C LEU A 161 20.01 -10.16 -14.71
N MET A 162 20.31 -8.97 -15.22
CA MET A 162 21.04 -8.60 -16.44
C MET A 162 21.70 -9.71 -17.27
N THR A 163 21.50 -9.64 -18.59
CA THR A 163 22.57 -9.40 -19.58
C THR A 163 22.02 -8.64 -20.78
#